data_AF-F9CVG8-F1
#
_entry.id   AF-F9CVG8-F1
#
_cell.length_a   1.000
_cell.length_b   1.000
_cell.length_c   1.000
_cell.angle_alpha   90.00
_cell.angle_beta   90.00
_cell.angle_gamma   90.00
#
_symmetry.space_group_name_H-M   'P 1'
#
loop_
_entity.id
_entity.type
_entity.pdbx_description
1 polymer ?
#
loop_
_entity_poly.entity_id
_entity_poly.type
_entity_poly.pdbx_seq_one_letter_code
_entity_poly.pdbx_strand_id
1 'polypeptide(L)'
;MSDDVSADSYLLLKNLEEKIREFIEKELSEINSNWWKQRIPVDVKQNAEERKQKDERRKNWDYKKQPLIFYIDFTDYEKIITQKNNWNDVFQYVFHDKTAISGKLKEIDPIRNAISHTRDLDSYEIKQIRFYSEEILRAISYYDNSKEEIKFEQIQPTEQISLVPISVSFDRTTYPINSTVHLRANIPELIPSESVFFQIFNDENKIIFEREITSDKLSEIEIASDARIYETSFTMNEQWKVGKKYVLKGTYVSSEAFDDAIIAVREPIIQSDKTVYLWGSDMILTVIDPDADKDNQIAEYVGDKKDAKLTIQSSKGQLENFRLRETGDSTGIFQGIIGFIGVNKDGTKKPYELDGNMYTITQGHQVDDGFIEVSEKDELKITYANATKTTKLTASVVKNI
;
A
#
# COMPACT_ATOMS: atom_id res chain seq x y z
N MET A 1 -32.34 11.35 35.56
CA MET A 1 -31.58 10.60 34.51
C MET A 1 -30.32 11.34 34.06
N SER A 2 -30.08 12.59 34.47
CA SER A 2 -28.84 13.35 34.20
C SER A 2 -27.67 13.00 35.13
N ASP A 3 -27.95 12.79 36.42
CA ASP A 3 -26.91 12.70 37.44
C ASP A 3 -26.11 11.38 37.38
N ASP A 4 -26.75 10.30 36.95
CA ASP A 4 -26.16 8.95 36.84
C ASP A 4 -25.17 8.88 35.66
N VAL A 5 -25.49 9.54 34.54
CA VAL A 5 -24.66 9.56 33.33
C VAL A 5 -23.41 10.44 33.49
N SER A 6 -23.52 11.53 34.26
CA SER A 6 -22.40 12.42 34.59
C SER A 6 -21.39 11.74 35.54
N ALA A 7 -21.89 11.01 36.56
CA ALA A 7 -21.05 10.24 37.47
C ALA A 7 -20.28 9.10 36.77
N ASP A 8 -20.93 8.38 35.84
CA ASP A 8 -20.31 7.34 35.03
C ASP A 8 -19.19 7.89 34.11
N SER A 9 -19.43 9.06 33.51
CA SER A 9 -18.46 9.71 32.60
C SER A 9 -17.23 10.20 33.36
N TYR A 10 -17.40 10.71 34.59
CA TYR A 10 -16.31 11.07 35.48
C TYR A 10 -15.46 9.87 35.88
N LEU A 11 -16.10 8.76 36.27
CA LEU A 11 -15.41 7.54 36.68
C LEU A 11 -14.61 6.93 35.51
N LEU A 12 -15.20 6.93 34.31
CA LEU A 12 -14.56 6.45 33.09
C LEU A 12 -13.30 7.25 32.77
N LEU A 13 -13.40 8.58 32.81
CA LEU A 13 -12.27 9.46 32.49
C LEU A 13 -11.16 9.35 33.53
N LYS A 14 -11.52 9.25 34.82
CA LYS A 14 -10.57 9.01 35.90
C LYS A 14 -9.82 7.69 35.69
N ASN A 15 -10.54 6.61 35.38
CA ASN A 15 -9.95 5.30 35.09
C ASN A 15 -9.02 5.37 33.85
N LEU A 16 -9.43 6.06 32.79
CA LEU A 16 -8.58 6.25 31.61
C LEU A 16 -7.28 7.00 31.96
N GLU A 17 -7.39 8.10 32.71
CA GLU A 17 -6.24 8.91 33.12
C GLU A 17 -5.26 8.11 34.00
N GLU A 18 -5.79 7.33 34.94
CA GLU A 18 -5.01 6.41 35.78
C GLU A 18 -4.31 5.34 34.94
N LYS A 19 -5.02 4.70 34.00
CA LYS A 19 -4.47 3.62 33.17
C LYS A 19 -3.41 4.09 32.19
N ILE A 20 -3.61 5.24 31.53
CA ILE A 20 -2.57 5.82 30.65
C ILE A 20 -1.34 6.18 31.47
N ARG A 21 -1.51 6.75 32.66
CA ARG A 21 -0.41 7.13 33.55
C ARG A 21 0.41 5.92 33.99
N GLU A 22 -0.25 4.91 34.53
CA GLU A 22 0.37 3.65 34.95
C GLU A 22 1.13 2.99 33.79
N PHE A 23 0.52 2.99 32.60
CA PHE A 23 1.11 2.42 31.41
C PHE A 23 2.38 3.16 30.97
N ILE A 24 2.34 4.50 30.89
CA ILE A 24 3.51 5.32 30.54
C ILE A 24 4.66 5.09 31.54
N GLU A 25 4.36 5.12 32.84
CA GLU A 25 5.37 4.92 33.88
C GLU A 25 6.00 3.52 33.80
N LYS A 26 5.18 2.48 33.67
CA LYS A 26 5.64 1.09 33.51
C LYS A 26 6.56 0.96 32.30
N GLU A 27 6.07 1.30 31.11
CA GLU A 27 6.80 1.02 29.88
C GLU A 27 8.08 1.84 29.73
N LEU A 28 8.05 3.12 30.12
CA LEU A 28 9.24 3.96 30.01
C LEU A 28 10.28 3.63 31.08
N SER A 29 9.87 3.18 32.27
CA SER A 29 10.81 2.76 33.32
C SER A 29 11.50 1.44 33.04
N GLU A 30 10.84 0.52 32.33
CA GLU A 30 11.44 -0.76 31.88
C GLU A 30 12.62 -0.54 30.92
N ILE A 31 12.51 0.43 30.00
CA ILE A 31 13.56 0.69 29.00
C ILE A 31 14.68 1.61 29.51
N ASN A 32 14.44 2.40 30.55
CA ASN A 32 15.42 3.38 31.03
C ASN A 32 15.23 3.72 32.51
N SER A 33 16.24 3.42 33.34
CA SER A 33 16.21 3.74 34.77
C SER A 33 16.10 5.24 35.08
N ASN A 34 16.49 6.12 34.15
CA ASN A 34 16.36 7.58 34.21
C ASN A 34 15.26 8.12 33.26
N TRP A 35 14.24 7.32 32.98
CA TRP A 35 13.20 7.64 31.99
C TRP A 35 12.57 9.01 32.17
N TRP A 36 12.28 9.42 33.42
CA TRP A 36 11.68 10.72 33.68
C TRP A 36 12.54 11.86 33.09
N LYS A 37 13.87 11.78 33.19
CA LYS A 37 14.76 12.82 32.69
C LYS A 37 14.97 12.73 31.17
N GLN A 38 15.07 11.52 30.63
CA GLN A 38 15.52 11.27 29.25
C GLN A 38 14.39 11.03 28.24
N ARG A 39 13.22 10.58 28.72
CA ARG A 39 12.09 10.16 27.87
C ARG A 39 10.93 11.16 27.91
N ILE A 40 10.81 11.99 28.95
CA ILE A 40 9.76 13.00 29.04
C ILE A 40 10.19 14.30 28.35
N PRO A 41 9.34 14.89 27.47
CA PRO A 41 9.60 16.18 26.83
C PRO A 41 9.96 17.28 27.83
N VAL A 42 10.78 18.23 27.41
CA VAL A 42 11.29 19.31 28.30
C VAL A 42 10.15 20.20 28.79
N ASP A 43 9.23 20.57 27.91
CA ASP A 43 8.05 21.38 28.23
C ASP A 43 7.09 20.65 29.17
N VAL A 44 6.86 19.36 28.95
CA VAL A 44 6.02 18.53 29.84
C VAL A 44 6.60 18.46 31.26
N LYS A 45 7.93 18.27 31.39
CA LYS A 45 8.61 18.28 32.70
C LYS A 45 8.44 19.62 33.41
N GLN A 46 8.60 20.72 32.69
CA GLN A 46 8.45 22.06 33.24
C GLN A 46 7.01 22.30 33.71
N ASN A 47 6.02 21.96 32.89
CA ASN A 47 4.60 22.10 33.23
C ASN A 47 4.24 21.29 34.48
N ALA A 48 4.69 20.04 34.58
CA ALA A 48 4.44 19.18 35.74
C ALA A 48 5.05 19.76 37.02
N GLU A 49 6.27 20.29 36.96
CA GLU A 49 6.94 20.93 38.09
C GLU A 49 6.23 22.22 38.52
N GLU A 50 5.80 23.05 37.57
CA GLU A 50 5.02 24.27 37.84
C GLU A 50 3.66 23.95 38.50
N ARG A 51 2.95 22.93 38.00
CA ARG A 51 1.68 22.46 38.58
C ARG A 51 1.89 21.94 40.00
N LYS A 52 2.94 21.15 40.23
CA LYS A 52 3.31 20.64 41.56
C LYS A 52 3.63 21.77 42.53
N GLN A 53 4.46 22.73 42.14
CA GLN A 53 4.79 23.88 42.99
C GLN A 53 3.55 24.73 43.31
N LYS A 54 2.64 24.89 42.34
CA LYS A 54 1.38 25.61 42.56
C LYS A 54 0.49 24.89 43.57
N ASP A 55 0.46 23.57 43.54
CA ASP A 55 -0.32 22.75 44.46
C ASP A 55 0.29 22.73 45.88
N GLU A 56 1.60 22.58 45.99
CA GLU A 56 2.33 22.66 47.27
C GLU A 56 2.20 24.03 47.96
N ARG A 57 2.04 25.10 47.19
CA ARG A 57 1.79 26.46 47.70
C ARG A 57 0.38 26.66 48.26
N ARG A 58 -0.61 25.84 47.88
CA ARG A 58 -2.04 26.03 48.22
C ARG A 58 -2.46 25.52 49.61
N LYS A 59 -1.56 24.84 50.34
CA LYS A 59 -1.68 24.38 51.75
C LYS A 59 -3.09 24.38 52.37
N ASN A 60 -3.62 23.18 52.64
CA ASN A 60 -4.37 22.91 53.87
C ASN A 60 -4.43 21.39 54.13
N TRP A 61 -3.89 20.98 55.28
CA TRP A 61 -4.01 19.69 55.97
C TRP A 61 -3.80 18.37 55.18
N ASP A 62 -2.82 17.57 55.64
CA ASP A 62 -2.50 16.20 55.17
C ASP A 62 -2.18 16.04 53.68
N TYR A 63 -1.26 16.86 53.17
CA TYR A 63 -0.83 16.81 51.78
C TYR A 63 0.16 15.65 51.55
N LYS A 64 -0.31 14.57 50.95
CA LYS A 64 0.56 13.47 50.47
C LYS A 64 1.29 13.92 49.21
N LYS A 65 2.60 14.17 49.32
CA LYS A 65 3.45 14.52 48.18
C LYS A 65 3.38 13.43 47.11
N GLN A 66 2.82 13.77 45.96
CA GLN A 66 2.78 12.87 44.80
C GLN A 66 4.04 13.03 43.92
N PRO A 67 4.50 11.95 43.26
CA PRO A 67 5.50 12.02 42.20
C PRO A 67 5.07 12.92 41.03
N LEU A 68 6.03 13.40 40.24
CA LEU A 68 5.74 14.36 39.16
C LEU A 68 4.78 13.82 38.07
N ILE A 69 4.73 12.50 37.86
CA ILE A 69 3.84 11.83 36.91
C ILE A 69 2.34 12.07 37.21
N PHE A 70 1.99 12.43 38.45
CA PHE A 70 0.62 12.78 38.85
C PHE A 70 0.21 14.20 38.42
N TYR A 71 1.15 15.02 37.94
CA TYR A 71 0.89 16.40 37.49
C TYR A 71 0.92 16.52 35.96
N ILE A 72 0.71 15.40 35.28
CA ILE A 72 0.60 15.27 33.81
C ILE A 72 -0.88 15.10 33.44
N ASP A 73 -1.29 15.68 32.32
CA ASP A 73 -2.65 15.61 31.77
C ASP A 73 -2.68 15.03 30.33
N PHE A 74 -3.85 15.00 29.70
CA PHE A 74 -4.05 14.42 28.36
C PHE A 74 -3.22 15.10 27.27
N THR A 75 -3.06 16.42 27.35
CA THR A 75 -2.18 17.16 26.45
C THR A 75 -0.73 16.71 26.62
N ASP A 76 -0.28 16.50 27.85
CA ASP A 76 1.07 16.03 28.12
C ASP A 76 1.26 14.54 27.77
N TYR A 77 0.25 13.69 27.97
CA TYR A 77 0.27 12.28 27.55
C TYR A 77 0.43 12.17 26.03
N GLU A 78 -0.28 12.99 25.26
CA GLU A 78 -0.14 13.04 23.80
C GLU A 78 1.30 13.33 23.39
N LYS A 79 1.94 14.32 24.01
CA LYS A 79 3.34 14.67 23.73
C LYS A 79 4.30 13.55 24.12
N ILE A 80 4.08 12.91 25.27
CA ILE A 80 4.92 11.80 25.74
C ILE A 80 4.81 10.61 24.79
N ILE A 81 3.58 10.22 24.43
CA ILE A 81 3.29 9.07 23.58
C ILE A 81 3.83 9.31 22.17
N THR A 82 3.65 10.51 21.62
CA THR A 82 4.03 10.83 20.24
C THR A 82 5.48 11.30 20.08
N GLN A 83 6.25 11.48 21.17
CA GLN A 83 7.68 11.82 21.06
C GLN A 83 8.43 10.75 20.28
N LYS A 84 9.28 11.12 19.32
CA LYS A 84 9.89 10.20 18.32
C LYS A 84 10.49 8.93 18.93
N ASN A 85 11.34 9.05 19.95
CA ASN A 85 11.97 7.90 20.61
C ASN A 85 10.97 7.06 21.40
N ASN A 86 10.03 7.67 22.12
CA ASN A 86 8.99 6.95 22.87
C ASN A 86 8.03 6.21 21.94
N TRP A 87 7.65 6.84 20.84
CA TRP A 87 6.83 6.24 19.81
C TRP A 87 7.51 5.01 19.22
N ASN A 88 8.76 5.15 18.78
CA ASN A 88 9.51 4.07 18.15
C ASN A 88 9.82 2.92 19.12
N ASP A 89 10.17 3.22 20.37
CA ASP A 89 10.65 2.16 21.27
C ASP A 89 9.50 1.44 22.00
N VAL A 90 8.33 2.08 22.13
CA VAL A 90 7.22 1.56 22.96
C VAL A 90 5.88 1.72 22.26
N PHE A 91 5.45 2.96 22.01
CA PHE A 91 4.02 3.22 21.78
C PHE A 91 3.51 2.83 20.38
N GLN A 92 4.40 2.65 19.39
CA GLN A 92 4.01 2.15 18.07
C GLN A 92 3.46 0.72 18.12
N TYR A 93 3.95 -0.11 19.05
CA TYR A 93 3.50 -1.48 19.23
C TYR A 93 2.15 -1.58 19.95
N VAL A 94 1.74 -0.49 20.59
CA VAL A 94 0.49 -0.41 21.37
C VAL A 94 -0.62 0.18 20.51
N PHE A 95 -0.35 1.32 19.85
CA PHE A 95 -1.39 2.11 19.18
C PHE A 95 -1.36 2.00 17.65
N HIS A 96 -0.27 1.52 17.05
CA HIS A 96 -0.02 1.33 15.61
C HIS A 96 -0.07 2.60 14.73
N ASP A 97 -1.02 3.50 14.95
CA ASP A 97 -1.19 4.77 14.26
C ASP A 97 -1.02 5.95 15.22
N LYS A 98 0.07 6.71 14.99
CA LYS A 98 0.47 7.87 15.78
C LYS A 98 -0.53 9.03 15.68
N THR A 99 -1.10 9.24 14.51
CA THR A 99 -2.02 10.34 14.24
C THR A 99 -3.37 10.06 14.86
N ALA A 100 -3.83 8.81 14.77
CA ALA A 100 -5.08 8.38 15.38
C ALA A 100 -5.08 8.55 16.91
N ILE A 101 -4.04 8.07 17.61
CA ILE A 101 -3.96 8.24 19.07
C ILE A 101 -3.79 9.70 19.49
N SER A 102 -3.01 10.48 18.74
CA SER A 102 -2.85 11.92 18.97
C SER A 102 -4.19 12.66 18.88
N GLY A 103 -4.99 12.37 17.85
CA GLY A 103 -6.33 12.93 17.68
C GLY A 103 -7.25 12.60 18.86
N LYS A 104 -7.32 11.32 19.24
CA LYS A 104 -8.15 10.85 20.36
C LYS A 104 -7.82 11.57 21.69
N LEU A 105 -6.53 11.69 22.03
CA LEU A 105 -6.09 12.34 23.27
C LEU A 105 -6.40 13.84 23.27
N LYS A 106 -6.24 14.51 22.11
CA LYS A 106 -6.58 15.94 21.94
C LYS A 106 -8.07 16.21 22.04
N GLU A 107 -8.91 15.31 21.55
CA GLU A 107 -10.37 15.44 21.63
C GLU A 107 -10.92 15.15 23.03
N ILE A 108 -10.24 14.33 23.84
CA ILE A 108 -10.63 14.07 25.24
C ILE A 108 -10.32 15.26 26.15
N ASP A 109 -9.23 16.00 25.91
CA ASP A 109 -8.78 17.12 26.77
C ASP A 109 -9.87 18.19 27.05
N PRO A 110 -10.59 18.75 26.06
CA PRO A 110 -11.64 19.74 26.33
C PRO A 110 -12.79 19.17 27.16
N ILE A 111 -13.15 17.89 26.96
CA ILE A 111 -14.24 17.23 27.68
C ILE A 111 -13.82 16.97 29.13
N ARG A 112 -12.57 16.54 29.36
CA ARG A 112 -11.96 16.44 30.70
C ARG A 112 -12.01 17.75 31.46
N ASN A 113 -11.68 18.85 30.79
CA ASN A 113 -11.70 20.19 31.38
C ASN A 113 -13.13 20.64 31.70
N ALA A 114 -14.11 20.31 30.86
CA ALA A 114 -15.53 20.56 31.13
C ALA A 114 -16.03 19.84 32.40
N ILE A 115 -15.70 18.55 32.55
CA ILE A 115 -16.02 17.77 33.75
C ILE A 115 -15.36 18.36 35.00
N SER A 116 -14.08 18.75 34.90
CA SER A 116 -13.32 19.35 36.01
C SER A 116 -13.90 20.70 36.46
N HIS A 117 -14.64 21.39 35.58
CA HIS A 117 -15.37 22.63 35.85
C HIS A 117 -16.86 22.40 36.12
N THR A 118 -17.27 21.15 36.42
CA THR A 118 -18.64 20.73 36.73
C THR A 118 -19.66 21.23 35.69
N ARG A 119 -19.26 21.24 34.40
CA ARG A 119 -20.15 21.58 33.30
C ARG A 119 -20.88 20.34 32.81
N ASP A 120 -22.13 20.51 32.41
CA ASP A 120 -22.91 19.43 31.80
C ASP A 120 -22.32 19.04 30.44
N LEU A 121 -22.17 17.75 30.21
CA LEU A 121 -21.75 17.19 28.93
C LEU A 121 -22.96 16.92 28.04
N ASP A 122 -22.80 17.16 26.75
CA ASP A 122 -23.81 16.76 25.78
C ASP A 122 -23.73 15.25 25.44
N SER A 123 -24.78 14.75 24.78
CA SER A 123 -24.88 13.34 24.42
C SER A 123 -23.82 12.86 23.41
N TYR A 124 -23.19 13.78 22.68
CA TYR A 124 -22.12 13.50 21.71
C TYR A 124 -20.78 13.38 22.44
N GLU A 125 -20.46 14.31 23.34
CA GLU A 125 -19.26 14.28 24.19
C GLU A 125 -19.20 13.00 25.04
N ILE A 126 -20.33 12.57 25.61
CA ILE A 126 -20.42 11.31 26.38
C ILE A 126 -20.10 10.10 25.50
N LYS A 127 -20.57 10.08 24.25
CA LYS A 127 -20.27 8.99 23.30
C LYS A 127 -18.82 9.00 22.87
N GLN A 128 -18.24 10.18 22.63
CA GLN A 128 -16.83 10.33 22.27
C GLN A 128 -15.90 9.82 23.37
N ILE A 129 -16.09 10.25 24.62
CA ILE A 129 -15.28 9.74 25.74
C ILE A 129 -15.41 8.22 25.84
N ARG A 130 -16.63 7.68 25.77
CA ARG A 130 -16.84 6.22 25.85
C ARG A 130 -16.07 5.49 24.77
N PHE A 131 -16.25 5.89 23.52
CA PHE A 131 -15.60 5.26 22.38
C PHE A 131 -14.07 5.36 22.45
N TYR A 132 -13.51 6.54 22.68
CA TYR A 132 -12.05 6.71 22.75
C TYR A 132 -11.43 6.03 23.98
N SER A 133 -12.12 6.05 25.12
CA SER A 133 -11.64 5.33 26.32
C SER A 133 -11.59 3.83 26.07
N GLU A 134 -12.63 3.25 25.46
CA GLU A 134 -12.68 1.82 25.14
C GLU A 134 -11.56 1.44 24.15
N GLU A 135 -11.33 2.22 23.10
CA GLU A 135 -10.27 1.94 22.13
C GLU A 135 -8.87 2.01 22.75
N ILE A 136 -8.59 3.04 23.55
CA ILE A 136 -7.28 3.22 24.20
C ILE A 136 -7.03 2.12 25.23
N LEU A 137 -8.01 1.83 26.10
CA LEU A 137 -7.88 0.79 27.13
C LEU A 137 -7.76 -0.60 26.52
N ARG A 138 -8.47 -0.87 25.41
CA ARG A 138 -8.36 -2.14 24.69
C ARG A 138 -6.97 -2.30 24.07
N ALA A 139 -6.42 -1.25 23.48
CA ALA A 139 -5.06 -1.27 22.92
C ALA A 139 -4.01 -1.58 24.00
N ILE A 140 -4.09 -0.89 25.14
CA ILE A 140 -3.21 -1.14 26.31
C ILE A 140 -3.37 -2.57 26.82
N SER A 141 -4.61 -3.04 27.02
CA SER A 141 -4.89 -4.38 27.56
C SER A 141 -4.40 -5.48 26.61
N TYR A 142 -4.60 -5.33 25.31
CA TYR A 142 -4.12 -6.30 24.32
C TYR A 142 -2.60 -6.41 24.33
N TYR A 143 -1.92 -5.26 24.39
CA TYR A 143 -0.47 -5.21 24.51
C TYR A 143 0.03 -5.86 25.81
N ASP A 144 -0.56 -5.52 26.96
CA ASP A 144 -0.18 -6.11 28.26
C ASP A 144 -0.36 -7.64 28.27
N ASN A 145 -1.47 -8.15 27.74
CA ASN A 145 -1.73 -9.59 27.64
C ASN A 145 -0.70 -10.28 26.72
N SER A 146 -0.35 -9.66 25.59
CA SER A 146 0.68 -10.19 24.70
C SER A 146 2.07 -10.21 25.36
N LYS A 147 2.39 -9.24 26.22
CA LYS A 147 3.62 -9.22 27.03
C LYS A 147 3.65 -10.29 28.13
N GLU A 148 2.51 -10.63 28.71
CA GLU A 148 2.41 -11.67 29.75
C GLU A 148 2.47 -13.09 29.18
N GLU A 149 1.92 -13.34 28.00
CA GLU A 149 2.07 -14.63 27.29
C GLU A 149 3.55 -14.93 26.95
N ILE A 150 4.39 -13.91 26.77
CA ILE A 150 5.84 -14.02 26.55
C ILE A 150 6.62 -14.37 27.84
N LYS A 151 6.06 -14.14 29.04
CA LYS A 151 6.77 -14.39 30.32
C LYS A 151 6.81 -15.86 30.77
N PHE A 152 6.09 -16.78 30.11
CA PHE A 152 6.03 -18.20 30.51
C PHE A 152 7.05 -19.14 29.84
N GLU A 153 7.97 -18.65 29.02
CA GLU A 153 9.12 -19.43 28.54
C GLU A 153 10.44 -18.77 28.96
N GLN A 154 10.99 -19.21 30.09
CA GLN A 154 12.36 -18.84 30.48
C GLN A 154 13.37 -19.64 29.66
N ILE A 155 14.20 -18.97 28.84
CA ILE A 155 15.45 -19.52 28.30
C ILE A 155 16.62 -18.59 28.67
N GLN A 156 17.73 -19.24 29.06
CA GLN A 156 19.05 -18.72 29.48
C GLN A 156 19.69 -17.74 28.47
N PRO A 157 20.66 -16.89 28.91
CA PRO A 157 21.08 -15.71 28.16
C PRO A 157 21.87 -16.10 26.90
N THR A 158 21.31 -15.84 25.73
CA THR A 158 22.04 -15.95 24.46
C THR A 158 21.72 -14.74 23.60
N GLU A 159 22.78 -13.98 23.30
CA GLU A 159 22.90 -12.88 22.33
C GLU A 159 21.97 -11.66 22.47
N GLN A 160 22.60 -10.47 22.53
CA GLN A 160 21.92 -9.21 22.27
C GLN A 160 21.21 -9.32 20.92
N ILE A 161 19.88 -9.39 20.93
CA ILE A 161 19.07 -9.37 19.72
C ILE A 161 19.28 -8.00 19.06
N SER A 162 20.12 -7.95 18.03
CA SER A 162 20.24 -6.80 17.14
C SER A 162 18.94 -6.72 16.34
N LEU A 163 18.04 -5.83 16.73
CA LEU A 163 16.87 -5.49 15.94
C LEU A 163 17.33 -4.61 14.78
N VAL A 164 17.58 -5.25 13.64
CA VAL A 164 17.92 -4.54 12.41
C VAL A 164 16.62 -4.16 11.68
N PRO A 165 16.39 -2.88 11.37
CA PRO A 165 15.20 -2.49 10.63
C PRO A 165 15.17 -3.17 9.26
N ILE A 166 14.02 -3.74 8.92
CA ILE A 166 13.68 -4.25 7.60
C ILE A 166 12.32 -3.71 7.20
N SER A 167 12.15 -3.39 5.91
CA SER A 167 10.84 -3.28 5.29
C SER A 167 10.77 -4.20 4.10
N VAL A 168 9.62 -4.82 3.86
CA VAL A 168 9.38 -5.62 2.66
C VAL A 168 8.23 -5.08 1.85
N SER A 169 8.21 -5.40 0.56
CA SER A 169 7.12 -5.03 -0.31
C SER A 169 6.93 -6.02 -1.45
N PHE A 170 5.67 -6.23 -1.81
CA PHE A 170 5.30 -6.61 -3.17
C PHE A 170 5.57 -5.45 -4.13
N ASP A 171 5.87 -5.77 -5.39
CA ASP A 171 6.03 -4.78 -6.44
C ASP A 171 4.70 -4.20 -6.95
N ARG A 172 3.57 -4.83 -6.59
CA ARG A 172 2.20 -4.34 -6.84
C ARG A 172 1.29 -4.65 -5.65
N THR A 173 0.30 -3.80 -5.44
CA THR A 173 -0.79 -4.08 -4.48
C THR A 173 -1.90 -4.94 -5.09
N THR A 174 -1.99 -4.99 -6.42
CA THR A 174 -2.99 -5.80 -7.14
C THR A 174 -2.37 -6.39 -8.39
N TYR A 175 -2.36 -7.72 -8.47
CA TYR A 175 -1.80 -8.45 -9.61
C TYR A 175 -2.90 -9.06 -10.49
N PRO A 176 -2.63 -9.13 -11.80
CA PRO A 176 -3.26 -10.11 -12.67
C PRO A 176 -2.84 -11.54 -12.28
N ILE A 177 -3.67 -12.53 -12.59
CA ILE A 177 -3.27 -13.93 -12.42
C ILE A 177 -2.11 -14.29 -13.37
N ASN A 178 -1.25 -15.23 -12.97
CA ASN A 178 -0.06 -15.69 -13.71
C ASN A 178 1.00 -14.61 -13.94
N SER A 179 1.04 -13.59 -13.08
CA SER A 179 2.06 -12.53 -13.15
C SER A 179 3.40 -13.01 -12.58
N THR A 180 4.47 -12.35 -13.00
CA THR A 180 5.73 -12.33 -12.26
C THR A 180 5.58 -11.41 -11.05
N VAL A 181 5.89 -11.93 -9.88
CA VAL A 181 5.93 -11.19 -8.61
C VAL A 181 7.38 -10.87 -8.30
N HIS A 182 7.68 -9.61 -8.03
CA HIS A 182 8.97 -9.16 -7.51
C HIS A 182 8.80 -8.76 -6.05
N LEU A 183 9.56 -9.42 -5.17
CA LEU A 183 9.58 -9.14 -3.75
C LEU A 183 10.82 -8.33 -3.44
N ARG A 184 10.65 -7.25 -2.68
CA ARG A 184 11.76 -6.39 -2.25
C ARG A 184 11.87 -6.37 -0.75
N ALA A 185 13.10 -6.33 -0.24
CA ALA A 185 13.40 -6.00 1.14
C ALA A 185 14.41 -4.85 1.18
N ASN A 186 14.13 -3.80 1.94
CA ASN A 186 15.08 -2.74 2.22
C ASN A 186 15.64 -2.93 3.63
N ILE A 187 16.96 -3.08 3.72
CA ILE A 187 17.68 -3.38 4.96
C ILE A 187 18.78 -2.33 5.15
N PRO A 188 18.50 -1.22 5.85
CA PRO A 188 19.46 -0.13 6.01
C PRO A 188 20.79 -0.57 6.63
N GLU A 189 20.78 -1.54 7.53
CA GLU A 189 21.97 -2.04 8.23
C GLU A 189 22.24 -3.51 7.89
N LEU A 190 22.96 -3.75 6.80
CA LEU A 190 23.37 -5.09 6.39
C LEU A 190 24.46 -5.65 7.33
N ILE A 191 24.17 -6.82 7.88
CA ILE A 191 25.12 -7.68 8.56
C ILE A 191 25.66 -8.71 7.54
N PRO A 192 26.99 -8.82 7.37
CA PRO A 192 27.59 -9.80 6.46
C PRO A 192 27.18 -11.23 6.79
N SER A 193 26.92 -12.03 5.75
CA SER A 193 26.52 -13.45 5.85
C SER A 193 25.13 -13.71 6.42
N GLU A 194 24.40 -12.69 6.85
CA GLU A 194 22.98 -12.82 7.19
C GLU A 194 22.13 -12.88 5.92
N SER A 195 21.03 -13.63 6.01
CA SER A 195 20.06 -13.83 4.95
C SER A 195 18.76 -13.11 5.24
N VAL A 196 18.09 -12.63 4.18
CA VAL A 196 16.67 -12.28 4.25
C VAL A 196 15.83 -13.47 3.83
N PHE A 197 14.80 -13.78 4.61
CA PHE A 197 13.85 -14.84 4.35
C PHE A 197 12.48 -14.27 4.00
N PHE A 198 11.98 -14.59 2.81
CA PHE A 198 10.65 -14.20 2.35
C PHE A 198 9.70 -15.39 2.49
N GLN A 199 8.50 -15.14 3.01
CA GLN A 199 7.38 -16.08 3.05
C GLN A 199 6.11 -15.41 2.57
N ILE A 200 5.29 -16.12 1.80
CA ILE A 200 3.96 -15.63 1.40
C ILE A 200 2.89 -16.58 1.94
N PHE A 201 1.92 -16.00 2.63
CA PHE A 201 0.76 -16.68 3.18
C PHE A 201 -0.46 -16.41 2.31
N ASN A 202 -1.29 -17.43 2.08
CA ASN A 202 -2.61 -17.25 1.49
C ASN A 202 -3.65 -16.78 2.53
N ASP A 203 -4.90 -16.63 2.12
CA ASP A 203 -6.04 -16.22 2.96
C ASP A 203 -6.43 -17.24 4.05
N GLU A 204 -5.86 -18.44 4.01
CA GLU A 204 -5.99 -19.49 5.03
C GLU A 204 -4.76 -19.54 5.96
N ASN A 205 -3.87 -18.53 5.91
CA ASN A 205 -2.59 -18.47 6.64
C ASN A 205 -1.63 -19.65 6.34
N LYS A 206 -1.76 -20.29 5.17
CA LYS A 206 -0.84 -21.32 4.70
C LYS A 206 0.26 -20.70 3.86
N ILE A 207 1.51 -21.10 4.13
CA ILE A 207 2.67 -20.71 3.32
C ILE A 207 2.55 -21.35 1.92
N ILE A 208 2.64 -20.52 0.89
CA ILE A 208 2.60 -20.93 -0.52
C ILE A 208 3.89 -20.60 -1.30
N PHE A 209 4.75 -19.79 -0.71
CA PHE A 209 6.05 -19.44 -1.26
C PHE A 209 7.01 -19.17 -0.10
N GLU A 210 8.25 -19.63 -0.25
CA GLU A 210 9.35 -19.32 0.65
C GLU A 210 10.65 -19.17 -0.15
N ARG A 211 11.50 -18.22 0.26
CA ARG A 211 12.81 -18.03 -0.35
C ARG A 211 13.78 -17.35 0.60
N GLU A 212 14.99 -17.87 0.67
CA GLU A 212 16.11 -17.27 1.38
C GLU A 212 17.09 -16.63 0.40
N ILE A 213 17.51 -15.40 0.66
CA ILE A 213 18.53 -14.69 -0.11
C ILE A 213 19.67 -14.34 0.83
N THR A 214 20.84 -14.93 0.57
CA THR A 214 22.08 -14.62 1.28
C THR A 214 22.72 -13.35 0.72
N SER A 215 23.32 -12.55 1.60
CA SER A 215 23.97 -11.28 1.22
C SER A 215 25.15 -11.40 0.24
N ASP A 216 25.71 -12.59 0.06
CA ASP A 216 26.84 -12.89 -0.85
C ASP A 216 26.43 -13.28 -2.28
N LYS A 217 25.13 -13.51 -2.54
CA LYS A 217 24.60 -13.92 -3.86
C LYS A 217 24.02 -12.78 -4.70
N LEU A 218 24.27 -11.53 -4.31
CA LEU A 218 23.77 -10.35 -4.99
C LEU A 218 24.46 -10.15 -6.35
N SER A 219 23.69 -10.21 -7.44
CA SER A 219 23.99 -9.43 -8.63
C SER A 219 23.77 -7.96 -8.29
N GLU A 220 24.77 -7.10 -8.55
CA GLU A 220 24.73 -5.66 -8.36
C GLU A 220 23.46 -5.03 -8.97
N ILE A 221 22.44 -4.83 -8.15
CA ILE A 221 21.34 -3.92 -8.46
C ILE A 221 21.71 -2.61 -7.78
N GLU A 222 22.48 -1.77 -8.47
CA GLU A 222 22.78 -0.39 -8.05
C GLU A 222 21.50 0.46 -8.14
N ILE A 223 20.62 0.35 -7.14
CA ILE A 223 19.57 1.36 -6.91
C ILE A 223 20.14 2.35 -5.88
N ALA A 224 20.94 3.30 -6.37
CA ALA A 224 21.61 4.34 -5.58
C ALA A 224 22.64 3.83 -4.55
N SER A 225 23.70 4.59 -4.35
CA SER A 225 24.87 4.25 -3.53
C SER A 225 24.59 3.89 -2.06
N ASP A 226 23.36 4.09 -1.57
CA ASP A 226 22.97 3.91 -0.16
C ASP A 226 21.73 3.02 0.06
N ALA A 227 21.05 2.51 -0.99
CA ALA A 227 19.87 1.66 -0.81
C ALA A 227 20.24 0.18 -0.87
N ARG A 228 20.12 -0.50 0.27
CA ARG A 228 20.36 -1.94 0.42
C ARG A 228 19.06 -2.70 0.16
N ILE A 229 18.64 -2.68 -1.10
CA ILE A 229 17.42 -3.35 -1.57
C ILE A 229 17.79 -4.74 -2.09
N TYR A 230 17.17 -5.76 -1.49
CA TYR A 230 17.23 -7.15 -1.90
C TYR A 230 15.99 -7.44 -2.73
N GLU A 231 16.16 -8.07 -3.88
CA GLU A 231 15.05 -8.44 -4.74
C GLU A 231 15.09 -9.93 -5.09
N THR A 232 13.91 -10.52 -5.17
CA THR A 232 13.73 -11.83 -5.80
C THR A 232 12.40 -11.91 -6.52
N SER A 233 12.34 -12.77 -7.53
CA SER A 233 11.14 -12.89 -8.35
C SER A 233 10.73 -14.33 -8.61
N PHE A 234 9.45 -14.52 -8.86
CA PHE A 234 8.86 -15.80 -9.25
C PHE A 234 7.58 -15.57 -10.03
N THR A 235 7.21 -16.52 -10.89
CA THR A 235 5.91 -16.50 -11.58
C THR A 235 4.86 -17.21 -10.74
N MET A 236 3.68 -16.62 -10.61
CA MET A 236 2.56 -17.23 -9.90
C MET A 236 2.21 -18.62 -10.44
N ASN A 237 1.93 -19.54 -9.53
CA ASN A 237 1.47 -20.90 -9.85
C ASN A 237 -0.04 -21.06 -9.57
N GLU A 238 -0.55 -22.28 -9.67
CA GLU A 238 -1.98 -22.57 -9.49
C GLU A 238 -2.54 -22.31 -8.08
N GLN A 239 -1.69 -22.08 -7.07
CA GLN A 239 -2.12 -21.77 -5.70
C GLN A 239 -2.64 -20.32 -5.57
N TRP A 240 -2.35 -19.48 -6.56
CA TRP A 240 -2.83 -18.10 -6.63
C TRP A 240 -4.24 -18.05 -7.21
N LYS A 241 -5.16 -17.33 -6.55
CA LYS A 241 -6.58 -17.31 -6.88
C LYS A 241 -7.12 -15.89 -6.91
N VAL A 242 -7.95 -15.60 -7.91
CA VAL A 242 -8.63 -14.31 -8.08
C VAL A 242 -9.54 -14.02 -6.87
N GLY A 243 -9.53 -12.77 -6.41
CA GLY A 243 -10.31 -12.29 -5.27
C GLY A 243 -9.72 -12.64 -3.92
N LYS A 244 -8.51 -13.23 -3.87
CA LYS A 244 -7.82 -13.57 -2.63
C LYS A 244 -6.72 -12.57 -2.30
N LYS A 245 -6.44 -12.44 -1.00
CA LYS A 245 -5.36 -11.64 -0.42
C LYS A 245 -4.21 -12.56 -0.02
N TYR A 246 -3.00 -12.07 -0.25
CA TYR A 246 -1.75 -12.75 0.06
C TYR A 246 -0.89 -11.83 0.91
N VAL A 247 -0.33 -12.36 1.99
CA VAL A 247 0.51 -11.60 2.94
C VAL A 247 1.95 -12.01 2.74
N LEU A 248 2.80 -11.05 2.42
CA LEU A 248 4.24 -11.20 2.45
C LEU A 248 4.75 -10.97 3.86
N LYS A 249 5.64 -11.84 4.30
CA LYS A 249 6.46 -11.68 5.49
C LYS A 249 7.92 -11.75 5.09
N GLY A 250 8.69 -10.74 5.47
CA GLY A 250 10.15 -10.77 5.41
C GLY A 250 10.73 -10.88 6.79
N THR A 251 11.68 -11.78 6.97
CA THR A 251 12.44 -11.95 8.21
C THR A 251 13.91 -11.69 7.93
N TYR A 252 14.54 -10.85 8.74
CA TYR A 252 15.98 -10.60 8.70
C TYR A 252 16.53 -10.55 10.11
N VAL A 253 17.45 -11.46 10.43
CA VAL A 253 17.93 -11.72 11.79
C VAL A 253 16.74 -12.02 12.71
N SER A 254 16.31 -11.05 13.52
CA SER A 254 15.21 -11.16 14.48
C SER A 254 14.02 -10.26 14.13
N SER A 255 14.15 -9.43 13.09
CA SER A 255 13.14 -8.46 12.71
C SER A 255 12.25 -8.99 11.61
N GLU A 256 10.96 -8.66 11.70
CA GLU A 256 9.94 -9.06 10.75
C GLU A 256 9.26 -7.82 10.16
N ALA A 257 8.96 -7.88 8.87
CA ALA A 257 8.16 -6.89 8.17
C ALA A 257 7.09 -7.59 7.33
N PHE A 258 6.00 -6.88 7.07
CA PHE A 258 4.85 -7.42 6.36
C PHE A 258 4.39 -6.48 5.26
N ASP A 259 3.86 -7.05 4.20
CA ASP A 259 3.12 -6.35 3.16
C ASP A 259 2.00 -7.26 2.64
N ASP A 260 1.08 -6.74 1.84
CA ASP A 260 0.04 -7.55 1.24
C ASP A 260 -0.36 -7.12 -0.17
N ALA A 261 -0.85 -8.09 -0.93
CA ALA A 261 -1.36 -7.90 -2.26
C ALA A 261 -2.60 -8.75 -2.52
N ILE A 262 -3.41 -8.33 -3.49
CA ILE A 262 -4.58 -9.08 -3.94
C ILE A 262 -4.45 -9.50 -5.40
N ILE A 263 -5.18 -10.55 -5.78
CA ILE A 263 -5.34 -10.92 -7.19
C ILE A 263 -6.69 -10.42 -7.67
N ALA A 264 -6.71 -9.62 -8.73
CA ALA A 264 -7.94 -9.10 -9.31
C ALA A 264 -7.96 -9.29 -10.83
N VAL A 265 -9.15 -9.23 -11.39
CA VAL A 265 -9.41 -9.27 -12.83
C VAL A 265 -10.18 -8.01 -13.19
N ARG A 266 -9.83 -7.42 -14.34
CA ARG A 266 -10.36 -6.17 -14.85
C ARG A 266 -10.90 -6.36 -16.26
N GLU A 267 -11.81 -5.49 -16.66
CA GLU A 267 -12.33 -5.54 -18.02
C GLU A 267 -11.43 -4.74 -18.97
N PRO A 268 -11.06 -5.30 -20.15
CA PRO A 268 -10.25 -4.58 -21.11
C PRO A 268 -11.09 -3.56 -21.87
N ILE A 269 -10.47 -2.44 -22.20
CA ILE A 269 -11.06 -1.36 -23.00
C ILE A 269 -10.26 -1.21 -24.29
N ILE A 270 -10.94 -0.99 -25.41
CA ILE A 270 -10.31 -0.65 -26.69
C ILE A 270 -10.81 0.71 -27.18
N GLN A 271 -9.88 1.54 -27.64
CA GLN A 271 -10.13 2.89 -28.11
C GLN A 271 -9.21 3.22 -29.28
N SER A 272 -9.60 4.22 -30.07
CA SER A 272 -8.78 4.79 -31.12
C SER A 272 -8.75 6.32 -31.00
N ASP A 273 -7.71 6.95 -31.56
CA ASP A 273 -7.53 8.41 -31.48
C ASP A 273 -8.64 9.20 -32.21
N LYS A 274 -9.23 8.61 -33.26
CA LYS A 274 -10.38 9.15 -33.99
C LYS A 274 -11.45 8.08 -34.21
N THR A 275 -12.64 8.52 -34.65
CA THR A 275 -13.73 7.63 -35.09
C THR A 275 -13.86 7.53 -36.60
N VAL A 276 -13.24 8.46 -37.35
CA VAL A 276 -13.25 8.51 -38.81
C VAL A 276 -11.84 8.75 -39.34
N TYR A 277 -11.46 7.96 -40.34
CA TYR A 277 -10.14 7.99 -40.97
C TYR A 277 -10.22 8.14 -42.48
N LEU A 278 -9.09 8.53 -43.05
CA LEU A 278 -8.91 8.79 -44.47
C LEU A 278 -8.00 7.72 -45.10
N TRP A 279 -8.07 7.59 -46.42
CA TRP A 279 -7.15 6.70 -47.13
C TRP A 279 -5.71 7.22 -47.07
N GLY A 280 -4.79 6.36 -46.66
CA GLY A 280 -3.37 6.70 -46.45
C GLY A 280 -3.10 7.44 -45.13
N SER A 281 -4.05 7.47 -44.18
CA SER A 281 -3.83 8.00 -42.84
C SER A 281 -3.60 6.89 -41.82
N ASP A 282 -3.19 7.30 -40.63
CA ASP A 282 -2.97 6.43 -39.47
C ASP A 282 -4.12 6.43 -38.48
N MET A 283 -4.33 5.27 -37.89
CA MET A 283 -5.03 5.06 -36.63
C MET A 283 -4.04 4.72 -35.53
N ILE A 284 -4.11 5.43 -34.42
CA ILE A 284 -3.48 5.03 -33.16
C ILE A 284 -4.52 4.20 -32.41
N LEU A 285 -4.27 2.90 -32.30
CA LEU A 285 -5.13 1.98 -31.55
C LEU A 285 -4.57 1.82 -30.14
N THR A 286 -5.43 2.00 -29.14
CA THR A 286 -5.09 1.81 -27.72
C THR A 286 -5.94 0.71 -27.11
N VAL A 287 -5.28 -0.25 -26.47
CA VAL A 287 -5.91 -1.26 -25.62
C VAL A 287 -5.47 -0.99 -24.18
N ILE A 288 -6.44 -0.81 -23.28
CA ILE A 288 -6.21 -0.72 -21.85
C ILE A 288 -6.61 -2.07 -21.27
N ASP A 289 -5.61 -2.88 -20.92
CA ASP A 289 -5.81 -4.21 -20.33
C ASP A 289 -4.77 -4.43 -19.23
N PRO A 290 -5.03 -3.95 -18.00
CA PRO A 290 -4.08 -4.14 -16.91
C PRO A 290 -3.87 -5.62 -16.55
N ASP A 291 -4.73 -6.53 -17.01
CA ASP A 291 -4.57 -7.95 -16.78
C ASP A 291 -3.57 -8.61 -17.74
N ALA A 292 -3.23 -7.96 -18.86
CA ALA A 292 -2.20 -8.40 -19.78
C ALA A 292 -0.78 -7.96 -19.37
N ASP A 293 -0.68 -7.04 -18.40
CA ASP A 293 0.57 -6.55 -17.80
C ASP A 293 0.99 -7.48 -16.63
N LYS A 294 1.71 -8.54 -17.00
CA LYS A 294 2.18 -9.66 -16.16
C LYS A 294 3.50 -9.40 -15.44
N ASP A 295 4.33 -8.48 -15.89
CA ASP A 295 5.63 -8.20 -15.26
C ASP A 295 5.89 -6.69 -15.16
N ASN A 296 6.16 -6.18 -13.95
CA ASN A 296 6.27 -4.74 -13.71
C ASN A 296 7.60 -4.12 -14.16
N GLN A 297 8.58 -4.94 -14.52
CA GLN A 297 9.93 -4.48 -14.85
C GLN A 297 10.18 -4.42 -16.35
N ILE A 298 9.24 -4.90 -17.17
CA ILE A 298 9.40 -4.95 -18.63
C ILE A 298 8.12 -4.53 -19.34
N ALA A 299 8.26 -3.72 -20.39
CA ALA A 299 7.16 -3.45 -21.31
C ALA A 299 6.75 -4.71 -22.09
N GLU A 300 5.46 -5.03 -22.06
CA GLU A 300 4.92 -6.23 -22.70
C GLU A 300 4.19 -5.98 -24.03
N TYR A 301 3.76 -7.07 -24.67
CA TYR A 301 3.02 -7.06 -25.93
C TYR A 301 1.71 -7.83 -25.81
N VAL A 302 0.72 -7.34 -26.55
CA VAL A 302 -0.59 -7.98 -26.75
C VAL A 302 -0.93 -8.02 -28.25
N GLY A 303 -1.92 -8.82 -28.62
CA GLY A 303 -2.52 -8.87 -29.95
C GLY A 303 -2.38 -10.22 -30.65
N ASP A 304 -1.32 -10.96 -30.36
CA ASP A 304 -0.99 -12.27 -30.95
C ASP A 304 -1.08 -13.44 -29.95
N LYS A 305 -1.38 -13.16 -28.69
CA LYS A 305 -1.55 -14.17 -27.64
C LYS A 305 -3.00 -14.64 -27.57
N LYS A 306 -3.22 -15.91 -27.19
CA LYS A 306 -4.58 -16.48 -27.06
C LYS A 306 -5.42 -15.74 -26.02
N ASP A 307 -4.79 -15.30 -24.94
CA ASP A 307 -5.36 -14.61 -23.80
C ASP A 307 -5.16 -13.09 -23.86
N ALA A 308 -4.75 -12.56 -25.01
CA ALA A 308 -4.67 -11.15 -25.33
C ALA A 308 -4.67 -10.98 -26.86
N LYS A 309 -5.73 -11.43 -27.54
CA LYS A 309 -5.84 -11.48 -29.00
C LYS A 309 -6.50 -10.23 -29.56
N LEU A 310 -5.89 -9.65 -30.59
CA LEU A 310 -6.43 -8.55 -31.38
C LEU A 310 -6.84 -9.04 -32.77
N THR A 311 -7.96 -8.55 -33.27
CA THR A 311 -8.42 -8.79 -34.64
C THR A 311 -9.02 -7.51 -35.19
N ILE A 312 -8.51 -7.07 -36.33
CA ILE A 312 -8.99 -5.88 -37.04
C ILE A 312 -9.52 -6.34 -38.39
N GLN A 313 -10.80 -6.08 -38.67
CA GLN A 313 -11.45 -6.52 -39.89
C GLN A 313 -12.04 -5.33 -40.65
N SER A 314 -11.82 -5.29 -41.95
CA SER A 314 -12.48 -4.39 -42.91
C SER A 314 -13.31 -5.20 -43.91
N SER A 315 -13.98 -4.52 -44.85
CA SER A 315 -14.61 -5.19 -45.98
C SER A 315 -13.63 -5.80 -47.00
N LYS A 316 -12.34 -5.47 -46.92
CA LYS A 316 -11.31 -5.83 -47.90
C LYS A 316 -10.20 -6.72 -47.35
N GLY A 317 -10.04 -6.80 -46.04
CA GLY A 317 -8.96 -7.56 -45.41
C GLY A 317 -9.19 -7.75 -43.92
N GLN A 318 -8.29 -8.51 -43.32
CA GLN A 318 -8.28 -8.76 -41.88
C GLN A 318 -6.82 -8.84 -41.41
N LEU A 319 -6.53 -8.17 -40.30
CA LEU A 319 -5.29 -8.32 -39.56
C LEU A 319 -5.55 -9.18 -38.32
N GLU A 320 -4.79 -10.27 -38.23
CA GLU A 320 -4.68 -11.13 -37.05
C GLU A 320 -3.24 -11.12 -36.58
N ASN A 321 -3.02 -11.21 -35.27
CA ASN A 321 -1.69 -11.25 -34.65
C ASN A 321 -0.85 -9.96 -34.82
N PHE A 322 -1.48 -8.84 -35.17
CA PHE A 322 -0.86 -7.53 -35.09
C PHE A 322 -0.60 -7.18 -33.61
N ARG A 323 0.63 -6.78 -33.29
CA ARG A 323 1.04 -6.55 -31.90
C ARG A 323 0.84 -5.10 -31.50
N LEU A 324 0.39 -4.89 -30.27
CA LEU A 324 0.47 -3.61 -29.59
C LEU A 324 1.54 -3.72 -28.51
N ARG A 325 2.31 -2.66 -28.31
CA ARG A 325 3.33 -2.59 -27.26
C ARG A 325 2.85 -1.73 -26.12
N GLU A 326 3.19 -2.14 -24.92
CA GLU A 326 2.95 -1.35 -23.73
C GLU A 326 3.67 0.01 -23.80
N THR A 327 3.00 1.07 -23.33
CA THR A 327 3.49 2.46 -23.42
C THR A 327 4.63 2.77 -22.46
N GLY A 328 4.84 1.92 -21.46
CA GLY A 328 5.93 1.93 -20.49
C GLY A 328 5.81 0.72 -19.58
N ASP A 329 6.80 0.46 -18.75
CA ASP A 329 6.76 -0.68 -17.83
C ASP A 329 5.59 -0.51 -16.84
N SER A 330 4.80 -1.58 -16.64
CA SER A 330 3.69 -1.64 -15.69
C SER A 330 2.56 -0.60 -15.88
N THR A 331 2.29 -0.17 -17.12
CA THR A 331 1.19 0.78 -17.42
C THR A 331 -0.15 0.08 -17.67
N GLY A 332 -0.15 -1.16 -18.16
CA GLY A 332 -1.37 -1.84 -18.63
C GLY A 332 -2.03 -1.19 -19.84
N ILE A 333 -1.32 -0.29 -20.53
CA ILE A 333 -1.80 0.46 -21.70
C ILE A 333 -0.92 0.09 -22.88
N PHE A 334 -1.53 -0.48 -23.92
CA PHE A 334 -0.87 -0.97 -25.12
C PHE A 334 -1.29 -0.17 -26.34
N GLN A 335 -0.32 0.20 -27.16
CA GLN A 335 -0.54 1.01 -28.35
C GLN A 335 0.16 0.44 -29.59
N GLY A 336 -0.42 0.74 -30.75
CA GLY A 336 0.12 0.40 -32.06
C GLY A 336 -0.52 1.27 -33.14
N ILE A 337 0.14 1.34 -34.30
CA ILE A 337 -0.27 2.21 -35.40
C ILE A 337 -0.74 1.36 -36.58
N ILE A 338 -1.89 1.73 -37.16
CA ILE A 338 -2.48 1.04 -38.30
C ILE A 338 -2.64 2.02 -39.46
N GLY A 339 -2.01 1.71 -40.59
CA GLY A 339 -2.16 2.45 -41.84
C GLY A 339 -3.25 1.90 -42.74
N PHE A 340 -3.97 2.78 -43.45
CA PHE A 340 -5.07 2.39 -44.34
C PHE A 340 -4.70 2.41 -45.82
N ILE A 341 -4.76 1.25 -46.46
CA ILE A 341 -4.55 1.08 -47.90
C ILE A 341 -5.90 1.15 -48.61
N GLY A 342 -6.09 2.14 -49.47
CA GLY A 342 -7.36 2.33 -50.17
C GLY A 342 -7.52 1.35 -51.33
N VAL A 343 -8.68 0.70 -51.47
CA VAL A 343 -9.02 -0.19 -52.58
C VAL A 343 -10.26 0.34 -53.30
N ASN A 344 -10.09 0.75 -54.56
CA ASN A 344 -11.16 1.20 -55.42
C ASN A 344 -12.07 0.03 -55.84
N LYS A 345 -13.25 0.35 -56.38
CA LYS A 345 -14.22 -0.65 -56.87
C LYS A 345 -13.68 -1.50 -58.03
N ASP A 346 -12.80 -0.93 -58.84
CA ASP A 346 -12.11 -1.61 -59.95
C ASP A 346 -10.91 -2.47 -59.49
N GLY A 347 -10.62 -2.50 -58.18
CA GLY A 347 -9.51 -3.24 -57.59
C GLY A 347 -8.17 -2.49 -57.59
N THR A 348 -8.09 -1.30 -58.20
CA THR A 348 -6.88 -0.46 -58.11
C THR A 348 -6.67 0.00 -56.68
N LYS A 349 -5.42 0.04 -56.23
CA LYS A 349 -5.07 0.39 -54.85
C LYS A 349 -4.40 1.76 -54.77
N LYS A 350 -4.78 2.54 -53.77
CA LYS A 350 -4.01 3.68 -53.27
C LYS A 350 -3.06 3.15 -52.19
N PRO A 351 -1.77 2.94 -52.49
CA PRO A 351 -0.80 2.47 -51.50
C PRO A 351 -0.72 3.39 -50.29
N TYR A 352 -0.36 2.82 -49.16
CA TYR A 352 0.08 3.57 -47.99
C TYR A 352 1.59 3.81 -48.12
N GLU A 353 2.05 5.04 -47.92
CA GLU A 353 3.48 5.41 -47.99
C GLU A 353 4.04 5.60 -46.58
N LEU A 354 5.09 4.84 -46.23
CA LEU A 354 5.86 5.02 -44.99
C LEU A 354 7.34 5.03 -45.32
N ASP A 355 8.05 6.10 -44.94
CA ASP A 355 9.50 6.24 -45.15
C ASP A 355 9.99 5.93 -46.57
N GLY A 356 9.20 6.31 -47.58
CA GLY A 356 9.48 6.06 -49.00
C GLY A 356 9.14 4.65 -49.51
N ASN A 357 8.63 3.76 -48.65
CA ASN A 357 8.13 2.44 -49.02
C ASN A 357 6.61 2.46 -49.27
N MET A 358 6.16 1.71 -50.29
CA MET A 358 4.76 1.66 -50.70
C MET A 358 4.11 0.33 -50.32
N TYR A 359 3.18 0.38 -49.39
CA TYR A 359 2.45 -0.78 -48.87
C TYR A 359 1.11 -0.93 -49.59
N THR A 360 0.87 -2.12 -50.14
CA THR A 360 -0.28 -2.38 -51.04
C THR A 360 -1.12 -3.59 -50.63
N ILE A 361 -0.77 -4.29 -49.57
CA ILE A 361 -1.47 -5.47 -49.08
C ILE A 361 -1.71 -5.35 -47.58
N THR A 362 -2.78 -6.00 -47.12
CA THR A 362 -3.00 -6.21 -45.69
C THR A 362 -1.86 -7.03 -45.08
N GLN A 363 -1.16 -6.48 -44.10
CA GLN A 363 -0.05 -7.13 -43.40
C GLN A 363 0.22 -6.45 -42.05
N GLY A 364 0.94 -7.16 -41.16
CA GLY A 364 1.44 -6.60 -39.90
C GLY A 364 1.51 -7.65 -38.81
N HIS A 365 2.66 -7.72 -38.13
CA HIS A 365 2.93 -8.64 -37.02
C HIS A 365 3.62 -7.96 -35.84
N GLN A 366 4.18 -6.77 -36.04
CA GLN A 366 4.86 -5.94 -35.04
C GLN A 366 3.98 -4.72 -34.72
N VAL A 367 4.56 -3.68 -34.11
CA VAL A 367 3.84 -2.53 -33.53
C VAL A 367 3.56 -1.44 -34.57
N ASP A 368 4.41 -1.38 -35.59
CA ASP A 368 4.56 -0.29 -36.57
C ASP A 368 4.46 -0.77 -38.02
N ASP A 369 4.14 -2.05 -38.26
CA ASP A 369 4.02 -2.65 -39.59
C ASP A 369 2.56 -3.00 -39.98
N GLY A 370 1.58 -2.46 -39.23
CA GLY A 370 0.16 -2.73 -39.41
C GLY A 370 -0.43 -1.93 -40.57
N PHE A 371 -0.78 -2.62 -41.65
CA PHE A 371 -1.49 -2.03 -42.79
C PHE A 371 -2.71 -2.86 -43.15
N ILE A 372 -3.86 -2.22 -43.35
CA ILE A 372 -5.10 -2.92 -43.72
C ILE A 372 -5.75 -2.28 -44.95
N GLU A 373 -6.17 -3.14 -45.87
CA GLU A 373 -6.93 -2.72 -47.05
C GLU A 373 -8.35 -2.32 -46.66
N VAL A 374 -8.87 -1.24 -47.24
CA VAL A 374 -10.20 -0.68 -46.95
C VAL A 374 -10.89 -0.22 -48.24
N SER A 375 -12.22 -0.24 -48.25
CA SER A 375 -13.03 0.29 -49.36
C SER A 375 -13.26 1.81 -49.27
N GLU A 376 -13.98 2.39 -50.24
CA GLU A 376 -14.23 3.85 -50.30
C GLU A 376 -15.07 4.38 -49.12
N LYS A 377 -15.88 3.51 -48.52
CA LYS A 377 -16.69 3.74 -47.32
C LYS A 377 -16.71 2.44 -46.53
N ASP A 378 -15.72 2.25 -45.67
CA ASP A 378 -15.57 1.04 -44.89
C ASP A 378 -15.91 1.27 -43.42
N GLU A 379 -16.32 0.20 -42.75
CA GLU A 379 -16.48 0.15 -41.30
C GLU A 379 -15.52 -0.91 -40.77
N LEU A 380 -14.48 -0.45 -40.08
CA LEU A 380 -13.56 -1.33 -39.37
C LEU A 380 -14.25 -1.90 -38.14
N LYS A 381 -14.12 -3.21 -37.96
CA LYS A 381 -14.52 -3.93 -36.77
C LYS A 381 -13.26 -4.40 -36.06
N ILE A 382 -13.00 -3.82 -34.90
CA ILE A 382 -11.83 -4.12 -34.09
C ILE A 382 -12.30 -4.87 -32.86
N THR A 383 -11.74 -6.03 -32.62
CA THR A 383 -12.08 -6.88 -31.48
C THR A 383 -10.81 -7.21 -30.72
N TYR A 384 -10.82 -6.98 -29.41
CA TYR A 384 -9.78 -7.42 -28.50
C TYR A 384 -10.38 -8.40 -27.48
N ALA A 385 -9.73 -9.53 -27.28
CA ALA A 385 -10.18 -10.57 -26.36
C ALA A 385 -9.04 -11.01 -25.45
N ASN A 386 -9.26 -10.93 -24.15
CA ASN A 386 -8.36 -11.51 -23.16
C ASN A 386 -8.91 -12.84 -22.61
N ALA A 387 -8.26 -13.41 -21.60
CA ALA A 387 -8.70 -14.68 -20.98
C ALA A 387 -10.15 -14.68 -20.47
N THR A 388 -10.73 -13.51 -20.15
CA THR A 388 -12.01 -13.42 -19.42
C THR A 388 -13.09 -12.68 -20.20
N LYS A 389 -12.72 -11.73 -21.06
CA LYS A 389 -13.64 -10.80 -21.72
C LYS A 389 -13.22 -10.48 -23.15
N THR A 390 -14.22 -10.04 -23.93
CA THR A 390 -14.04 -9.54 -25.28
C THR A 390 -14.65 -8.14 -25.38
N THR A 391 -13.90 -7.19 -25.91
CA THR A 391 -14.31 -5.82 -26.17
C THR A 391 -14.21 -5.49 -27.66
N LYS A 392 -15.01 -4.52 -28.12
CA LYS A 392 -15.16 -4.20 -29.54
C LYS A 392 -15.16 -2.70 -29.76
N LEU A 393 -14.60 -2.28 -30.88
CA LEU A 393 -14.59 -0.91 -31.38
C LEU A 393 -14.95 -0.92 -32.86
N THR A 394 -15.68 0.10 -33.30
CA THR A 394 -15.92 0.38 -34.71
C THR A 394 -15.35 1.73 -35.08
N ALA A 395 -14.80 1.82 -36.29
CA ALA A 395 -14.29 3.06 -36.86
C ALA A 395 -14.63 3.13 -38.34
N SER A 396 -14.93 4.31 -38.87
CA SER A 396 -15.21 4.49 -40.29
C SER A 396 -13.94 4.90 -41.05
N VAL A 397 -13.75 4.36 -42.25
CA VAL A 397 -12.68 4.80 -43.16
C VAL A 397 -13.28 5.24 -44.48
N VAL A 398 -12.89 6.42 -44.96
CA VAL A 398 -13.44 7.01 -46.17
C VAL A 398 -12.34 7.46 -47.13
N LYS A 399 -12.65 7.41 -48.43
CA LYS A 399 -11.76 7.91 -49.47
C LYS A 399 -11.68 9.44 -49.44
N ASN A 400 -10.47 9.98 -49.60
CA ASN A 400 -10.24 11.42 -49.74
C ASN A 400 -10.95 11.91 -51.01
N ILE A 401 -11.71 12.99 -50.89
CA ILE A 401 -12.44 13.61 -52.02
C ILE A 401 -11.45 14.21 -53.01
#